data_AF-A0A1X7MSJ4-F1
#
_entry.id   AF-A0A1X7MSJ4-F1
#
_cell.length_a   1.000
_cell.length_b   1.000
_cell.length_c   1.000
_cell.angle_alpha   90.00
_cell.angle_beta   90.00
_cell.angle_gamma   90.00
#
_symmetry.space_group_name_H-M   'P 1'
#
loop_
_entity.id
_entity.type
_entity.pdbx_description
1 polymer ?
#
loop_
_entity_poly.entity_id
_entity_poly.type
_entity_poly.pdbx_seq_one_letter_code
_entity_poly.pdbx_strand_id
1 'polypeptide(L)' 'MGVEQAVAEVAPAWPGAELAALAERIGGLRAAAGGLLPDADWEDEAARRYADRAAEFLAGLAVAEGAARAMAVGGAA' A
#
# COMPACT_ATOMS: atom_id res chain seq x y z
N MET A 1 31.82 -11.29 0.62
CA MET A 1 31.02 -10.65 1.68
C MET A 1 30.19 -9.58 0.99
N GLY A 2 28.99 -9.97 0.56
CA GLY A 2 28.21 -9.23 -0.43
C GLY A 2 27.57 -7.99 0.16
N VAL A 3 27.45 -6.93 -0.64
CA VAL A 3 26.75 -5.69 -0.28
C VAL A 3 25.31 -5.98 0.20
N GLU A 4 24.73 -7.08 -0.27
CA GLU A 4 23.42 -7.60 0.13
C GLU A 4 23.36 -8.07 1.60
N GLN A 5 24.49 -8.51 2.15
CA GLN A 5 24.60 -8.95 3.54
C GLN A 5 24.63 -7.75 4.51
N ALA A 6 25.13 -6.59 4.06
CA ALA A 6 25.16 -5.35 4.83
C ALA A 6 23.81 -4.61 4.81
N VAL A 7 23.02 -4.74 3.74
CA VAL A 7 21.67 -4.16 3.67
C VAL A 7 20.71 -4.90 4.62
N ALA A 8 20.92 -6.20 4.83
CA ALA A 8 20.16 -6.99 5.80
C ALA A 8 20.46 -6.62 7.27
N GLU A 9 21.60 -5.99 7.55
CA GLU A 9 22.08 -5.78 8.93
C GLU A 9 21.54 -4.52 9.62
N VAL A 10 20.98 -3.52 8.89
CA VAL A 10 20.54 -2.25 9.52
C VAL A 10 19.32 -1.62 8.84
N ALA A 11 18.31 -2.40 8.47
CA ALA A 11 16.95 -1.83 8.47
C ALA A 11 16.44 -1.98 9.90
N PRO A 12 16.23 -0.90 10.68
CA PRO A 12 15.61 -1.05 11.99
C PRO A 12 14.28 -1.76 11.79
N ALA A 13 14.10 -2.90 12.46
CA ALA A 13 12.81 -3.58 12.48
C ALA A 13 11.79 -2.56 12.99
N TRP A 14 10.88 -2.13 12.11
CA TRP A 14 9.83 -1.21 12.51
C TRP A 14 8.99 -1.90 13.58
N PRO A 15 8.69 -1.24 14.71
CA PRO A 15 7.93 -1.92 15.75
C PRO A 15 6.51 -2.20 15.25
N GLY A 16 5.93 -3.30 15.73
CA GLY A 16 4.67 -3.84 15.22
C GLY A 16 3.50 -2.86 15.33
N ALA A 17 3.52 -1.96 16.32
CA ALA A 17 2.50 -0.92 16.49
C ALA A 17 2.55 0.14 15.38
N GLU A 18 3.75 0.57 14.98
CA GLU A 18 3.97 1.52 13.89
C GLU A 18 3.61 0.91 12.54
N LEU A 19 3.86 -0.39 12.36
CA LEU A 19 3.44 -1.14 11.16
C LEU A 19 1.91 -1.30 11.10
N ALA A 20 1.25 -1.55 12.23
CA ALA A 20 -0.21 -1.59 12.31
C ALA A 20 -0.83 -0.20 12.00
N ALA A 21 -0.28 0.86 12.59
CA ALA A 21 -0.70 2.24 12.33
C ALA A 21 -0.46 2.64 10.85
N LEU A 22 0.64 2.18 10.24
CA LEU A 22 0.88 2.36 8.82
C LEU A 22 -0.20 1.67 7.98
N ALA A 23 -0.53 0.40 8.29
CA ALA A 23 -1.57 -0.33 7.57
C ALA A 23 -2.95 0.37 7.67
N GLU A 24 -3.31 0.88 8.84
CA GLU A 24 -4.54 1.67 9.03
C GLU A 24 -4.55 2.94 8.18
N ARG A 25 -3.44 3.68 8.15
CA ARG A 25 -3.32 4.90 7.32
C ARG A 25 -3.41 4.60 5.84
N ILE A 26 -2.79 3.50 5.37
CA ILE A 26 -2.88 3.06 3.98
C ILE A 26 -4.34 2.67 3.64
N GLY A 27 -5.01 1.94 4.54
CA GLY A 27 -6.42 1.59 4.37
C GLY A 27 -7.33 2.82 4.28
N GLY A 28 -7.10 3.83 5.14
CA GLY A 28 -7.82 5.10 5.09
C GLY A 28 -7.59 5.87 3.78
N LEU A 29 -6.34 5.93 3.30
CA LEU A 29 -6.01 6.53 2.01
C LEU A 29 -6.69 5.79 0.85
N ARG A 30 -6.68 4.46 0.88
CA ARG A 30 -7.34 3.61 -0.14
C ARG A 30 -8.84 3.84 -0.16
N ALA A 31 -9.48 3.96 0.99
CA ALA A 31 -10.91 4.28 1.09
C ALA A 31 -11.23 5.67 0.54
N ALA A 32 -10.44 6.68 0.90
CA ALA A 32 -10.61 8.04 0.39
C ALA A 32 -10.42 8.11 -1.13
N ALA A 33 -9.38 7.44 -1.66
CA ALA A 33 -9.10 7.39 -3.10
C ALA A 33 -10.16 6.57 -3.87
N GLY A 34 -10.71 5.51 -3.28
CA GLY A 34 -11.82 4.76 -3.86
C GLY A 34 -13.08 5.59 -4.05
N GLY A 35 -13.32 6.58 -3.18
CA GLY A 35 -14.43 7.54 -3.33
C GLY A 35 -14.22 8.60 -4.41
N LEU A 36 -13.01 8.69 -4.99
CA LEU A 36 -12.69 9.59 -6.11
C LEU A 36 -12.74 8.89 -7.47
N LEU A 37 -12.92 7.57 -7.49
CA LEU A 37 -13.03 6.83 -8.73
C LEU A 37 -14.27 7.27 -9.51
N PRO A 38 -14.13 7.43 -10.83
CA PRO A 38 -15.25 7.77 -11.67
C PRO A 38 -16.28 6.66 -11.76
N ASP A 39 -17.54 7.06 -11.88
CA ASP A 39 -18.67 6.15 -12.02
C ASP A 39 -18.70 5.49 -13.41
N ALA A 40 -19.47 4.40 -13.53
CA ALA A 40 -19.53 3.57 -14.75
C ALA A 40 -19.97 4.33 -16.03
N ASP A 41 -20.57 5.51 -15.87
CA ASP A 41 -21.14 6.31 -16.95
C ASP A 41 -20.14 7.27 -17.61
N TRP A 42 -18.86 7.22 -17.26
CA TRP A 42 -17.86 8.09 -17.88
C TRP A 42 -17.49 7.57 -19.29
N GLU A 43 -18.02 8.24 -20.32
CA GLU A 43 -17.89 7.82 -21.72
C GLU A 43 -16.54 8.17 -22.38
N ASP A 44 -15.79 9.12 -21.80
CA ASP A 44 -14.56 9.64 -22.41
C ASP A 44 -13.33 8.73 -22.24
N GLU A 45 -12.47 8.70 -23.24
CA GLU A 45 -11.21 7.94 -23.21
C GLU A 45 -10.26 8.39 -22.09
N ALA A 46 -10.23 9.70 -21.80
CA ALA A 46 -9.43 10.25 -20.71
C ALA A 46 -9.95 9.78 -19.34
N ALA A 47 -11.26 9.65 -19.21
CA ALA A 47 -11.93 9.13 -18.04
C ALA A 47 -11.58 7.66 -17.79
N ARG A 48 -11.62 6.83 -18.83
CA ARG A 48 -11.23 5.40 -18.74
C ARG A 48 -9.77 5.24 -18.31
N ARG A 49 -8.85 5.99 -18.93
CA ARG A 49 -7.42 5.95 -18.55
C ARG A 49 -7.18 6.40 -17.12
N TYR A 50 -7.95 7.38 -16.64
CA TYR A 50 -7.89 7.78 -15.24
C TYR A 50 -8.38 6.65 -14.32
N ALA A 51 -9.52 6.03 -14.65
CA ALA A 51 -10.07 4.90 -13.89
C ALA A 51 -9.09 3.73 -13.80
N ASP A 52 -8.45 3.35 -14.92
CA ASP A 52 -7.45 2.28 -14.97
C ASP A 52 -6.24 2.60 -14.09
N ARG A 53 -5.67 3.81 -14.22
CA ARG A 53 -4.55 4.28 -13.40
C ARG A 53 -4.91 4.30 -11.91
N ALA A 54 -6.12 4.72 -11.58
CA ALA A 54 -6.59 4.77 -10.21
C ALA A 54 -6.80 3.35 -9.65
N ALA A 55 -7.31 2.41 -10.46
CA ALA A 55 -7.42 1.00 -10.09
C ALA A 55 -6.04 0.37 -9.81
N GLU A 56 -5.05 0.60 -10.66
CA GLU A 56 -3.66 0.17 -10.45
C GLU A 56 -3.09 0.74 -9.14
N PHE A 57 -3.28 2.03 -8.88
CA PHE A 57 -2.84 2.68 -7.65
C PHE A 57 -3.50 2.08 -6.40
N LEU A 58 -4.81 1.86 -6.43
CA LEU A 58 -5.56 1.26 -5.32
C LEU A 58 -5.14 -0.20 -5.06
N ALA A 59 -4.87 -0.97 -6.11
CA ALA A 59 -4.33 -2.32 -5.99
C ALA A 59 -2.94 -2.31 -5.33
N GLY A 60 -2.06 -1.38 -5.73
CA GLY A 60 -0.77 -1.18 -5.10
C GLY A 60 -0.87 -0.83 -3.61
N LEU A 61 -1.80 0.06 -3.24
CA LEU A 61 -2.07 0.38 -1.83
C LEU A 61 -2.57 -0.84 -1.04
N ALA A 62 -3.44 -1.68 -1.63
CA ALA A 62 -3.91 -2.89 -0.97
C ALA A 62 -2.76 -3.89 -0.70
N VAL A 63 -1.82 -4.03 -1.63
CA VAL A 63 -0.61 -4.84 -1.44
C VAL A 63 0.25 -4.27 -0.30
N ALA A 64 0.48 -2.97 -0.28
CA ALA A 64 1.26 -2.30 0.77
C ALA A 64 0.59 -2.44 2.17
N GLU A 65 -0.73 -2.29 2.24
CA GLU A 65 -1.54 -2.51 3.45
C GLU A 65 -1.37 -3.95 3.96
N GLY A 66 -1.48 -4.94 3.06
CA GLY A 66 -1.30 -6.36 3.38
C GLY A 66 0.12 -6.67 3.86
N ALA A 67 1.14 -6.13 3.19
CA ALA A 67 2.53 -6.30 3.59
C ALA A 67 2.82 -5.68 4.97
N ALA A 68 2.31 -4.47 5.24
CA ALA A 68 2.45 -3.83 6.54
C ALA A 68 1.79 -4.66 7.66
N ARG A 69 0.59 -5.21 7.42
CA ARG A 69 -0.06 -6.14 8.37
C ARG A 69 0.75 -7.41 8.59
N ALA A 70 1.24 -8.03 7.52
CA ALA A 70 2.03 -9.26 7.63
C ALA A 70 3.31 -9.02 8.43
N MET A 71 4.01 -7.90 8.22
CA MET A 71 5.18 -7.51 8.99
C MET A 71 4.84 -7.20 10.46
N ALA A 72 3.69 -6.56 10.72
CA ALA A 72 3.25 -6.27 12.09
C ALA A 72 3.01 -7.55 12.92
N VAL A 73 2.50 -8.62 12.28
CA VAL A 73 2.30 -9.93 12.93
C VAL A 73 3.62 -10.71 13.03
N GLY A 74 4.49 -10.61 12.02
CA GLY A 74 5.76 -11.35 11.97
C GLY A 74 6.91 -10.77 12.79
N GLY A 75 6.87 -9.47 13.14
CA GLY A 75 7.91 -8.79 13.93
C GLY A 75 7.77 -8.89 15.45
N ALA A 76 6.77 -9.62 15.95
CA ALA A 76 6.48 -9.78 17.37
C ALA A 76 7.09 -11.07 18.01
N ALA A 77 8.10 -11.67 17.35
CA ALA A 77 8.80 -12.88 17.82
C ALA A 77 10.20 -12.55 18.37
#